data_AF-A0A2E9QDQ7-F1
#
_entry.id   AF-A0A2E9QDQ7-F1
#
_cell.length_a   1.000
_cell.length_b   1.000
_cell.length_c   1.000
_cell.angle_alpha   90.00
_cell.angle_beta   90.00
_cell.angle_gamma   90.00
#
_symmetry.space_group_name_H-M   'P 1'
#
loop_
_entity.id
_entity.type
_entity.pdbx_description
1 polymer ?
#
loop_
_entity_poly.entity_id
_entity_poly.type
_entity_poly.pdbx_seq_one_letter_code
_entity_poly.pdbx_strand_id
1 'polypeptide(L)'
;MALIIQDEDGNIESTCCLCGEILCEPFYATSHFIADSNHPLFEFSDAPMHWSCYALWPDQTAFADLLFQTKAQNAANDELWTVIFQNQTALVTYGRAVAELDVLLRKSGSSFRVHRDNWRNWCESDWPRDVSHSLEARALSEALPLLKDITLPPRDLRAEARLSDLLKKLLKQSEGCSGNDSI
;
A
#
# COMPACT_ATOMS: atom_id res chain seq x y z
N MET A 1 -2.00 -5.02 8.08
CA MET A 1 -1.81 -5.79 6.83
C MET A 1 -2.75 -6.93 7.01
N ALA A 2 -3.75 -7.06 6.15
CA ALA A 2 -4.77 -8.09 6.29
C ALA A 2 -4.11 -9.45 6.53
N LEU A 3 -4.51 -10.13 7.60
CA LEU A 3 -4.00 -11.45 7.90
C LEU A 3 -4.58 -12.43 6.88
N ILE A 4 -3.74 -12.88 5.95
CA ILE A 4 -4.06 -13.97 5.03
C ILE A 4 -3.60 -15.27 5.67
N ILE A 5 -4.55 -16.16 5.92
CA ILE A 5 -4.32 -17.49 6.45
C ILE A 5 -4.02 -18.39 5.25
N GLN A 6 -2.90 -19.11 5.33
CA GLN A 6 -2.51 -20.13 4.37
C GLN A 6 -2.42 -21.49 5.07
N ASP A 7 -2.82 -22.55 4.38
CA ASP A 7 -2.64 -23.93 4.87
C ASP A 7 -1.18 -24.39 4.77
N GLU A 8 -0.90 -25.63 5.19
CA GLU A 8 0.43 -26.23 5.13
C GLU A 8 0.98 -26.36 3.70
N ASP A 9 0.10 -26.36 2.70
CA ASP A 9 0.42 -26.45 1.27
C ASP A 9 0.57 -25.06 0.62
N GLY A 10 0.33 -23.98 1.37
CA GLY A 10 0.39 -22.59 0.91
C GLY A 10 -0.87 -22.08 0.21
N ASN A 11 -1.98 -22.83 0.23
CA ASN A 11 -3.25 -22.39 -0.31
C ASN A 11 -3.91 -21.36 0.62
N ILE A 12 -4.59 -20.37 0.04
CA ILE A 12 -5.30 -19.35 0.82
C ILE A 12 -6.58 -19.95 1.43
N GLU A 13 -6.71 -19.88 2.76
CA GLU A 13 -7.91 -20.29 3.51
C GLU A 13 -8.78 -19.10 3.95
N SER A 14 -8.26 -17.87 3.86
CA SER A 14 -9.02 -16.67 4.19
C SER A 14 -10.24 -16.50 3.29
N THR A 15 -11.34 -16.01 3.86
CA THR A 15 -12.60 -15.71 3.14
C THR A 15 -12.73 -14.25 2.79
N CYS A 16 -13.36 -13.95 1.67
CA CYS A 16 -13.72 -12.59 1.26
C CYS A 16 -14.76 -12.01 2.21
N CYS A 17 -14.48 -10.86 2.82
CA CYS A 17 -15.37 -10.23 3.80
C CYS A 17 -16.70 -9.73 3.21
N LEU A 18 -16.87 -9.72 1.89
CA LEU A 18 -18.09 -9.25 1.23
C LEU A 18 -19.03 -10.40 0.81
N CYS A 19 -18.49 -11.49 0.28
CA CYS A 19 -19.30 -12.62 -0.20
C CYS A 19 -19.21 -13.88 0.67
N GLY A 20 -18.24 -13.96 1.58
CA GLY A 20 -18.01 -15.12 2.44
C GLY A 20 -17.28 -16.30 1.78
N GLU A 21 -17.04 -16.26 0.47
CA GLU A 21 -16.33 -17.32 -0.25
C GLU A 21 -14.82 -17.25 -0.04
N ILE A 22 -14.13 -18.38 -0.24
CA ILE A 22 -12.66 -18.46 -0.15
C ILE A 22 -12.01 -17.47 -1.13
N LEU A 23 -10.97 -16.77 -0.66
CA LEU A 23 -10.22 -15.84 -1.49
C LEU A 23 -9.43 -16.55 -2.58
N CYS A 24 -9.38 -15.91 -3.73
CA CYS A 24 -8.49 -16.27 -4.82
C CYS A 24 -7.72 -15.04 -5.28
N GLU A 25 -6.53 -15.24 -5.81
CA GLU A 25 -5.72 -14.17 -6.38
C GLU A 25 -6.28 -13.74 -7.76
N PRO A 26 -6.25 -12.44 -8.10
CA PRO A 26 -5.85 -11.34 -7.22
C PRO A 26 -6.96 -10.93 -6.24
N PHE A 27 -6.59 -10.54 -5.01
CA PHE A 27 -7.51 -9.92 -4.05
C PHE A 27 -7.14 -8.47 -3.69
N TYR A 28 -8.08 -7.74 -3.13
CA TYR A 28 -7.91 -6.40 -2.58
C TYR A 28 -7.88 -6.47 -1.05
N ALA A 29 -6.90 -5.79 -0.46
CA ALA A 29 -6.81 -5.65 0.98
C ALA A 29 -6.14 -4.32 1.33
N THR A 30 -6.46 -3.81 2.51
CA THR A 30 -5.80 -2.62 3.07
C THR A 30 -5.14 -2.99 4.39
N SER A 31 -4.23 -2.14 4.88
CA SER A 31 -3.90 -2.13 6.31
C SER A 31 -5.02 -1.48 7.10
N HIS A 32 -5.24 -1.88 8.35
CA HIS A 32 -6.16 -1.17 9.26
C HIS A 32 -5.89 0.35 9.27
N PHE A 33 -6.92 1.15 9.02
CA PHE A 33 -6.84 2.61 8.89
C PHE A 33 -8.01 3.35 9.55
N ILE A 34 -9.11 2.66 9.87
CA ILE A 34 -10.27 3.27 10.55
C ILE A 34 -10.13 3.07 12.05
N ALA A 35 -9.82 4.13 12.80
CA ALA A 35 -9.59 4.02 14.24
C ALA A 35 -10.88 3.90 15.08
N ASP A 36 -12.00 4.44 14.60
CA ASP A 36 -13.29 4.37 15.30
C ASP A 36 -13.98 3.04 15.02
N SER A 37 -14.07 2.19 16.05
CA SER A 37 -14.73 0.89 15.98
C SER A 37 -16.25 0.97 15.76
N ASN A 38 -16.86 2.13 15.94
CA ASN A 38 -18.29 2.33 15.65
C ASN A 38 -18.54 2.80 14.21
N HIS A 39 -17.49 3.08 13.44
CA HIS A 39 -17.63 3.48 12.05
C HIS A 39 -18.20 2.30 11.24
N PRO A 40 -19.22 2.49 10.38
CA PRO A 40 -19.86 1.40 9.64
C PRO A 40 -18.91 0.59 8.75
N LEU A 41 -17.80 1.21 8.35
CA LEU A 41 -16.79 0.57 7.50
C LEU A 41 -15.61 -0.07 8.26
N PHE A 42 -15.61 0.01 9.59
CA PHE A 42 -14.50 -0.43 10.43
C PHE A 42 -14.09 -1.87 10.17
N GLU A 43 -15.07 -2.78 10.07
CA GLU A 43 -14.82 -4.22 9.88
C GLU A 43 -14.16 -4.56 8.53
N PHE A 44 -14.27 -3.67 7.53
CA PHE A 44 -13.63 -3.85 6.22
C PHE A 44 -12.19 -3.32 6.20
N SER A 45 -11.78 -2.57 7.23
CA SER A 45 -10.43 -2.05 7.38
C SER A 45 -9.50 -3.16 7.88
N ASP A 46 -8.51 -3.56 7.08
CA ASP A 46 -7.69 -4.78 7.28
C ASP A 46 -8.39 -6.10 6.93
N ALA A 47 -9.54 -6.06 6.24
CA ALA A 47 -10.20 -7.26 5.74
C ALA A 47 -9.91 -7.49 4.24
N PRO A 48 -9.56 -8.72 3.83
CA PRO A 48 -9.35 -9.04 2.43
C PRO A 48 -10.67 -9.35 1.70
N MET A 49 -10.72 -9.00 0.41
CA MET A 49 -11.90 -9.19 -0.44
C MET A 49 -11.50 -9.42 -1.90
N HIS A 50 -12.31 -10.16 -2.67
CA HIS A 50 -12.06 -10.27 -4.12
C HIS A 50 -12.15 -8.90 -4.79
N TRP A 51 -11.30 -8.65 -5.78
CA TRP A 51 -11.35 -7.41 -6.57
C TRP A 51 -12.74 -7.15 -7.19
N SER A 52 -13.40 -8.21 -7.68
CA SER A 52 -14.73 -8.08 -8.28
C SER A 52 -15.81 -7.76 -7.24
N CYS A 53 -15.74 -8.34 -6.04
CA CYS A 53 -16.64 -8.00 -4.93
C CYS A 53 -16.43 -6.55 -4.50
N TYR A 54 -15.18 -6.14 -4.31
CA TYR A 54 -14.84 -4.76 -3.98
C TYR A 54 -15.37 -3.77 -5.02
N ALA A 55 -15.16 -4.04 -6.31
CA ALA A 55 -15.58 -3.13 -7.38
C ALA A 55 -17.11 -2.99 -7.53
N LEU A 56 -17.89 -3.95 -7.05
CA LEU A 56 -19.35 -3.93 -7.08
C LEU A 56 -19.98 -3.51 -5.75
N TRP A 57 -19.18 -3.36 -4.70
CA TRP A 57 -19.66 -3.01 -3.36
C TRP A 57 -20.23 -1.58 -3.34
N PRO A 58 -21.47 -1.35 -2.88
CA PRO A 58 -22.07 -0.03 -2.87
C PRO A 58 -21.25 1.04 -2.12
N ASP A 59 -20.55 0.65 -1.05
CA ASP A 59 -19.73 1.56 -0.25
C ASP A 59 -18.27 1.68 -0.74
N GLN A 60 -17.93 1.06 -1.89
CA GLN A 60 -16.57 1.06 -2.44
C GLN A 60 -15.97 2.47 -2.54
N THR A 61 -16.73 3.42 -3.09
CA THR A 61 -16.25 4.79 -3.26
C THR A 61 -16.05 5.49 -1.91
N ALA A 62 -16.98 5.30 -0.96
CA ALA A 62 -16.86 5.87 0.38
C ALA A 62 -15.66 5.29 1.14
N PHE A 63 -15.41 3.99 1.00
CA PHE A 63 -14.27 3.31 1.59
C PHE A 63 -12.94 3.80 1.02
N ALA A 64 -12.83 3.89 -0.31
CA ALA A 64 -11.63 4.38 -0.99
C ALA A 64 -11.33 5.85 -0.65
N ASP A 65 -12.37 6.70 -0.59
CA ASP A 65 -12.24 8.09 -0.16
C ASP A 65 -11.76 8.21 1.28
N LEU A 66 -12.30 7.39 2.20
CA LEU A 66 -11.88 7.41 3.60
C LEU A 66 -10.42 6.94 3.75
N LEU A 67 -10.01 5.90 3.03
CA LEU A 67 -8.61 5.46 2.97
C LEU A 67 -7.70 6.59 2.48
N PHE A 68 -8.09 7.25 1.39
CA PHE A 68 -7.34 8.36 0.80
C PHE A 68 -7.14 9.51 1.78
N GLN A 69 -8.22 9.94 2.44
CA GLN A 69 -8.19 11.01 3.44
C GLN A 69 -7.31 10.63 4.63
N THR A 70 -7.48 9.40 5.14
CA THR A 70 -6.70 8.90 6.27
C THR A 70 -5.21 8.85 5.95
N LYS A 71 -4.84 8.36 4.76
CA LYS A 71 -3.44 8.31 4.31
C LYS A 71 -2.84 9.70 4.13
N ALA A 72 -3.59 10.64 3.56
CA ALA A 72 -3.14 12.02 3.44
C ALA A 72 -2.93 12.67 4.81
N GLN A 73 -3.85 12.46 5.75
CA GLN A 73 -3.73 12.97 7.13
C GLN A 73 -2.56 12.33 7.89
N ASN A 74 -2.36 11.02 7.75
CA ASN A 74 -1.25 10.33 8.40
C ASN A 74 0.09 10.82 7.85
N ALA A 75 0.22 10.95 6.53
CA ALA A 75 1.44 11.47 5.90
C ALA A 75 1.75 12.93 6.30
N ALA A 76 0.76 13.74 6.65
CA ALA A 76 0.99 15.08 7.17
C ALA A 76 1.61 15.09 8.59
N ASN A 77 1.46 13.99 9.33
CA ASN A 77 1.98 13.83 10.70
C ASN A 77 3.17 12.86 10.78
N ASP A 78 3.62 12.31 9.66
CA ASP A 78 4.69 11.31 9.59
C ASP A 78 6.03 11.98 9.22
N GLU A 79 7.06 11.80 10.04
CA GLU A 79 8.39 12.36 9.78
C GLU A 79 9.14 11.65 8.64
N LEU A 80 8.78 10.40 8.34
CA LEU A 80 9.43 9.54 7.36
C LEU A 80 8.82 9.68 5.96
N TRP A 81 7.52 10.01 5.89
CA TRP A 81 6.76 10.12 4.66
C TRP A 81 6.31 11.55 4.40
N THR A 82 6.77 12.15 3.29
CA THR A 82 6.37 13.50 2.90
C THR A 82 5.34 13.44 1.76
N VAL A 83 4.23 14.16 1.87
CA VAL A 83 3.31 14.37 0.73
C VAL A 83 4.02 15.25 -0.31
N ILE A 84 4.20 14.72 -1.53
CA ILE A 84 4.80 15.48 -2.65
C ILE A 84 3.79 15.85 -3.73
N PHE A 85 2.63 15.20 -3.74
CA PHE A 85 1.53 15.50 -4.64
C PHE A 85 0.22 15.03 -4.03
N GLN A 86 -0.84 15.84 -4.16
CA GLN A 86 -2.19 15.46 -3.76
C GLN A 86 -3.19 16.22 -4.62
N ASN A 87 -4.14 15.50 -5.21
CA ASN A 87 -5.25 16.10 -5.95
C ASN A 87 -6.52 15.23 -5.80
N GLN A 88 -7.47 15.41 -6.73
CA GLN A 88 -8.72 14.65 -6.74
C GLN A 88 -8.59 13.21 -7.26
N THR A 89 -7.47 12.82 -7.85
CA THR A 89 -7.28 11.48 -8.45
C THR A 89 -6.26 10.62 -7.70
N ALA A 90 -5.23 11.24 -7.12
CA ALA A 90 -4.12 10.54 -6.48
C ALA A 90 -3.46 11.33 -5.34
N LEU A 91 -2.80 10.58 -4.46
CA LEU A 91 -1.91 11.03 -3.41
C LEU A 91 -0.57 10.36 -3.67
N VAL A 92 0.51 11.14 -3.69
CA VAL A 92 1.88 10.62 -3.76
C VAL A 92 2.63 11.06 -2.53
N THR A 93 3.11 10.08 -1.78
CA THR A 93 4.02 10.30 -0.65
C THR A 93 5.40 9.75 -0.97
N TYR A 94 6.44 10.36 -0.40
CA TYR A 94 7.83 9.96 -0.58
C TYR A 94 8.46 9.59 0.75
N GLY A 95 8.86 8.33 0.88
CA GLY A 95 9.59 7.80 2.03
C GLY A 95 11.08 8.04 1.86
N ARG A 96 11.62 9.10 2.51
CA ARG A 96 13.02 9.53 2.30
C ARG A 96 14.04 8.46 2.68
N ALA A 97 13.76 7.73 3.76
CA ALA A 97 14.67 6.71 4.29
C ALA A 97 14.79 5.49 3.37
N VAL A 98 13.73 5.17 2.62
CA VAL A 98 13.65 3.99 1.73
C VAL A 98 13.77 4.35 0.25
N ALA A 99 13.78 5.65 -0.08
CA ALA A 99 13.75 6.15 -1.44
C ALA A 99 12.59 5.58 -2.29
N GLU A 100 11.43 5.37 -1.67
CA GLU A 100 10.21 4.87 -2.33
C GLU A 100 9.13 5.94 -2.39
N LEU A 101 8.38 5.94 -3.49
CA LEU A 101 7.11 6.63 -3.63
C LEU A 101 5.98 5.65 -3.32
N ASP A 102 4.96 6.12 -2.62
CA ASP A 102 3.67 5.43 -2.50
C ASP A 102 2.62 6.26 -3.23
N VAL A 103 2.07 5.69 -4.31
CA VAL A 103 1.04 6.30 -5.15
C VAL A 103 -0.31 5.67 -4.79
N LEU A 104 -1.12 6.39 -4.04
CA LEU A 104 -2.47 5.98 -3.67
C LEU A 104 -3.49 6.59 -4.63
N LEU A 105 -4.24 5.75 -5.33
CA LEU A 105 -5.30 6.15 -6.24
C LEU A 105 -6.61 6.34 -5.47
N ARG A 106 -7.18 7.54 -5.53
CA ARG A 106 -8.39 7.87 -4.77
C ARG A 106 -9.60 7.02 -5.15
N LYS A 107 -9.75 6.73 -6.44
CA LYS A 107 -10.92 6.03 -6.99
C LYS A 107 -10.97 4.55 -6.63
N SER A 108 -9.83 3.86 -6.65
CA SER A 108 -9.77 2.43 -6.34
C SER A 108 -9.27 2.15 -4.92
N GLY A 109 -8.64 3.09 -4.23
CA GLY A 109 -7.94 2.82 -2.97
C GLY A 109 -6.65 2.00 -3.14
N SER A 110 -6.25 1.71 -4.39
CA SER A 110 -5.01 0.99 -4.70
C SER A 110 -3.77 1.82 -4.40
N SER A 111 -2.73 1.18 -3.89
CA SER A 111 -1.42 1.78 -3.64
C SER A 111 -0.34 1.11 -4.48
N PHE A 112 0.52 1.90 -5.12
CA PHE A 112 1.69 1.41 -5.85
C PHE A 112 2.96 1.91 -5.18
N ARG A 113 3.88 0.99 -4.87
CA ARG A 113 5.21 1.35 -4.40
C ARG A 113 6.19 1.38 -5.55
N VAL A 114 6.87 2.51 -5.69
CA VAL A 114 7.77 2.76 -6.81
C VAL A 114 9.08 3.28 -6.26
N HIS A 115 10.18 2.57 -6.51
CA HIS A 115 11.49 3.12 -6.18
C HIS A 115 11.71 4.42 -6.95
N ARG A 116 12.26 5.45 -6.28
CA ARG A 116 12.46 6.81 -6.83
C ARG A 116 13.14 6.80 -8.19
N ASP A 117 14.20 6.02 -8.32
CA ASP A 117 15.00 5.97 -9.55
C ASP A 117 14.26 5.27 -10.72
N ASN A 118 13.17 4.55 -10.43
CA ASN A 118 12.30 3.94 -11.43
C ASN A 118 11.07 4.79 -11.76
N TRP A 119 10.85 5.93 -11.10
CA TRP A 119 9.62 6.73 -11.24
C TRP A 119 9.27 7.08 -12.69
N ARG A 120 10.26 7.53 -13.47
CA ARG A 120 10.00 7.91 -14.87
C ARG A 120 9.63 6.69 -15.72
N ASN A 121 10.40 5.61 -15.59
CA ASN A 121 10.14 4.36 -16.30
C ASN A 121 8.79 3.75 -15.90
N TRP A 122 8.44 3.86 -14.60
CA TRP A 122 7.11 3.55 -14.09
C TRP A 122 6.12 4.38 -14.91
N CYS A 123 6.09 5.70 -14.77
CA CYS A 123 5.14 6.59 -15.47
C CYS A 123 5.01 6.41 -17.00
N GLU A 124 6.06 5.93 -17.67
CA GLU A 124 6.12 5.72 -19.12
C GLU A 124 5.80 4.28 -19.56
N SER A 125 5.71 3.32 -18.65
CA SER A 125 5.46 1.92 -18.97
C SER A 125 4.03 1.66 -19.45
N ASP A 126 3.87 0.60 -20.24
CA ASP A 126 2.59 -0.07 -20.42
C ASP A 126 2.36 -0.92 -19.16
N TRP A 127 1.21 -0.80 -18.51
CA TRP A 127 0.99 -1.23 -17.11
C TRP A 127 0.42 -2.64 -16.82
N PRO A 128 0.67 -3.73 -17.58
CA PRO A 128 -0.13 -4.94 -17.41
C PRO A 128 0.30 -5.86 -16.26
N ARG A 129 1.38 -5.57 -15.51
CA ARG A 129 1.88 -6.47 -14.45
C ARG A 129 1.39 -6.15 -13.05
N ASP A 130 1.23 -4.86 -12.74
CA ASP A 130 0.92 -4.42 -11.37
C ASP A 130 -0.56 -4.10 -11.18
N VAL A 131 -1.35 -4.13 -12.26
CA VAL A 131 -2.77 -3.82 -12.23
C VAL A 131 -3.58 -5.10 -12.21
N SER A 132 -4.30 -5.32 -11.12
CA SER A 132 -5.06 -6.55 -10.83
C SER A 132 -6.49 -6.51 -11.35
N HIS A 133 -7.06 -5.31 -11.54
CA HIS A 133 -8.47 -5.17 -11.89
C HIS A 133 -8.77 -3.94 -12.77
N SER A 134 -9.88 -4.00 -13.53
CA SER A 134 -10.29 -2.91 -14.44
C SER A 134 -10.62 -1.59 -13.73
N LEU A 135 -11.06 -1.63 -12.48
CA LEU A 135 -11.30 -0.44 -11.64
C LEU A 135 -9.98 0.30 -11.35
N GLU A 136 -8.96 -0.45 -10.95
CA GLU A 136 -7.61 0.04 -10.69
C GLU A 136 -6.96 0.56 -11.97
N ALA A 137 -7.05 -0.19 -13.08
CA ALA A 137 -6.55 0.23 -14.39
C ALA A 137 -7.10 1.60 -14.80
N ARG A 138 -8.42 1.79 -14.61
CA ARG A 138 -9.12 3.03 -14.93
C ARG A 138 -8.67 4.18 -14.03
N ALA A 139 -8.59 3.93 -12.72
CA ALA A 139 -8.12 4.92 -11.76
C ALA A 139 -6.67 5.36 -12.06
N LEU A 140 -5.80 4.42 -12.42
CA LEU A 140 -4.41 4.72 -12.77
C LEU A 140 -4.31 5.53 -14.05
N SER A 141 -5.04 5.13 -15.10
CA SER A 141 -5.10 5.85 -16.37
C SER A 141 -5.57 7.31 -16.21
N GLU A 142 -6.54 7.55 -15.32
CA GLU A 142 -7.00 8.90 -14.98
C GLU A 142 -5.94 9.74 -14.24
N ALA A 143 -5.16 9.12 -13.36
CA ALA A 143 -4.13 9.82 -12.58
C ALA A 143 -2.83 10.07 -13.37
N LEU A 144 -2.44 9.13 -14.25
CA LEU A 144 -1.12 9.06 -14.86
C LEU A 144 -0.65 10.35 -15.58
N PRO A 145 -1.48 11.07 -16.36
CA PRO A 145 -1.05 12.32 -17.00
C PRO A 145 -0.56 13.35 -16.00
N LEU A 146 -1.18 13.41 -14.81
CA LEU A 146 -0.84 14.36 -13.76
C LEU A 146 0.40 13.92 -12.97
N LEU A 147 0.62 12.61 -12.84
CA LEU A 147 1.78 12.05 -12.16
C LEU A 147 3.09 12.31 -12.94
N LYS A 148 3.03 12.32 -14.28
CA LYS A 148 4.21 12.55 -15.15
C LYS A 148 4.90 13.89 -14.90
N ASP A 149 4.15 14.90 -14.45
CA ASP A 149 4.65 16.26 -14.23
C ASP A 149 5.19 16.48 -12.81
N ILE A 150 5.13 15.47 -11.93
CA ILE A 150 5.63 15.58 -10.55
C ILE A 150 7.15 15.71 -10.56
N THR A 151 7.64 16.79 -9.95
CA THR A 151 9.06 16.96 -9.66
C THR A 151 9.42 16.25 -8.36
N LEU A 152 10.26 15.22 -8.45
CA LEU A 152 10.68 14.46 -7.27
C LEU A 152 11.68 15.25 -6.41
N PRO A 153 11.59 15.14 -5.08
CA PRO A 153 12.61 15.70 -4.21
C PRO A 153 14.00 15.08 -4.48
N PRO A 154 15.08 15.80 -4.15
CA PRO A 154 16.43 15.24 -4.20
C PRO A 154 16.56 14.06 -3.22
N ARG A 155 17.49 13.15 -3.50
CA ARG A 155 17.79 12.04 -2.59
C ARG A 155 18.35 12.56 -1.27
N ASP A 156 17.90 11.98 -0.18
CA ASP A 156 18.50 12.18 1.14
C ASP A 156 19.46 11.03 1.45
N LEU A 157 20.66 11.11 0.87
CA LEU A 157 21.70 10.09 1.03
C LEU A 157 22.09 9.86 2.51
N ARG A 158 21.86 10.85 3.38
CA ARG A 158 22.15 10.72 4.81
C ARG A 158 21.08 9.88 5.50
N ALA A 159 19.80 10.11 5.19
CA ALA A 159 18.69 9.31 5.72
C ALA A 159 18.81 7.85 5.25
N GLU A 160 19.12 7.63 3.97
CA GLU A 160 19.33 6.29 3.40
C GLU A 160 20.48 5.53 4.09
N ALA A 161 21.63 6.19 4.28
CA ALA A 161 22.78 5.59 4.96
C ALA A 161 22.45 5.19 6.41
N ARG A 162 21.73 6.06 7.15
CA ARG A 162 21.28 5.77 8.52
C ARG A 162 20.35 4.56 8.59
N LEU A 163 19.40 4.44 7.67
CA LEU A 163 18.49 3.30 7.64
C LEU A 163 19.26 2.01 7.33
N SER A 164 20.17 2.04 6.35
CA SER A 164 21.02 0.89 6.02
C SER A 164 21.84 0.41 7.22
N ASP A 165 22.42 1.34 7.98
CA ASP A 165 23.20 1.01 9.17
C ASP A 165 22.34 0.44 10.31
N LEU A 166 21.12 0.96 10.49
CA LEU A 166 20.16 0.41 11.47
C LEU A 166 19.73 -1.01 11.11
N LEU A 167 19.40 -1.26 9.84
CA LEU A 167 19.02 -2.60 9.37
C LEU A 167 20.16 -3.60 9.56
N LYS A 168 21.39 -3.22 9.23
CA LYS A 168 22.58 -4.08 9.48
C LYS A 168 22.75 -4.42 10.96
N LYS A 169 22.51 -3.46 11.86
CA LYS A 169 22.58 -3.69 13.32
C LYS A 169 21.50 -4.65 13.80
N LEU A 170 20.26 -4.48 13.33
CA LEU A 170 19.15 -5.36 13.68
C LEU A 170 19.38 -6.79 13.19
N LEU A 171 19.84 -6.96 11.95
CA LEU A 171 20.19 -8.29 11.41
C LEU A 171 21.27 -8.98 12.24
N LYS A 172 22.33 -8.25 12.62
CA LYS A 172 23.39 -8.81 13.47
C LYS A 172 22.89 -9.20 14.87
N GLN A 173 21.90 -8.49 15.41
CA GLN A 173 21.29 -8.84 16.70
C GLN A 173 20.44 -10.11 16.61
N SER A 174 19.70 -10.31 15.51
CA SER A 174 18.93 -11.55 15.31
C SER A 174 19.80 -12.80 15.16
N GLU A 175 21.02 -12.67 14.61
CA GLU A 175 21.97 -13.78 14.48
C GLU A 175 22.60 -14.22 15.81
N GLY A 176 22.61 -13.35 16.83
CA GLY A 176 23.27 -13.62 18.12
C GLY A 176 22.42 -14.35 19.17
N CYS A 177 21.11 -14.49 18.96
CA CYS A 177 20.18 -15.09 19.94
C CYS A 177 19.93 -16.59 19.75
N SER A 178 20.54 -17.24 18.75
CA SER A 178 20.30 -18.65 18.40
C SER A 178 21.16 -19.67 19.17
N GLY A 179 21.89 -19.26 20.20
CA GLY A 179 22.82 -20.13 20.92
C GLY A 179 22.74 -19.99 22.44
N ASN A 180 21.72 -20.59 23.07
CA ASN A 180 21.77 -21.07 24.46
C ASN A 180 20.48 -21.83 24.81
N ASP A 181 20.30 -23.00 24.20
CA ASP A 181 19.45 -24.07 24.75
C ASP A 181 20.24 -25.38 24.64
N SER A 182 21.02 -25.67 25.67
CA SER A 182 21.56 -27.00 25.93
C SER A 182 21.24 -27.33 27.38
N ILE A 183 20.33 -28.29 27.52
CA ILE A 183 19.88 -28.96 28.74
C ILE A 183 21.03 -29.74 29.36
#